data_AF-A0A8J6NBX7-F1
#
_entry.id   AF-A0A8J6NBX7-F1
#
_cell.length_a   1.000
_cell.length_b   1.000
_cell.length_c   1.000
_cell.angle_alpha   90.00
_cell.angle_beta   90.00
_cell.angle_gamma   90.00
#
_symmetry.space_group_name_H-M   'P 1'
#
loop_
_entity.id
_entity.type
_entity.pdbx_description
1 polymer ?
#
loop_
_entity_poly.entity_id
_entity_poly.type
_entity_poly.pdbx_seq_one_letter_code
_entity_poly.pdbx_strand_id
1 'polypeptide(L)'
;MFSEMINDLKNGCLPEPTPLKKRLRFAFTKKLGIIKQPYLLWPPDPKQNPPATHLLWAAIILEDADSIALATDILIQERHEKMAARAGSLKGKNIHEREAVIQSVLQDLNTLLPPGSLQSMMQEKIRKFFY
;
A
#
# COMPACT_ATOMS: atom_id res chain seq x y z
N MET A 1 -5.89 9.86 5.46
CA MET A 1 -6.96 9.20 4.68
C MET A 1 -7.34 7.84 5.27
N PHE A 2 -6.38 6.96 5.54
CA PHE A 2 -6.61 5.63 6.13
C PHE A 2 -6.41 5.58 7.65
N SER A 3 -6.57 6.71 8.37
CA SER A 3 -6.31 6.77 9.81
C SER A 3 -7.23 5.87 10.63
N GLU A 4 -8.51 5.77 10.24
CA GLU A 4 -9.46 4.86 10.89
C GLU A 4 -9.05 3.40 10.68
N MET A 5 -8.77 2.99 9.44
CA MET A 5 -8.23 1.66 9.13
C MET A 5 -7.00 1.32 9.99
N ILE A 6 -6.04 2.24 10.11
CA ILE A 6 -4.83 2.03 10.92
C ILE A 6 -5.19 1.88 12.40
N ASN A 7 -6.11 2.69 12.91
CA ASN A 7 -6.54 2.61 14.31
C ASN A 7 -7.27 1.29 14.60
N ASP A 8 -8.14 0.85 13.70
CA ASP A 8 -8.84 -0.43 13.84
C ASP A 8 -7.83 -1.58 13.90
N LEU A 9 -6.87 -1.62 12.98
CA LEU A 9 -5.83 -2.64 12.93
C LEU A 9 -4.97 -2.66 14.21
N LYS A 10 -4.58 -1.48 14.72
CA LYS A 10 -3.83 -1.36 15.99
C LYS A 10 -4.62 -1.87 17.19
N ASN A 11 -5.94 -1.73 17.17
CA ASN A 11 -6.84 -2.20 18.23
C ASN A 11 -7.23 -3.67 18.07
N GLY A 12 -6.71 -4.39 17.08
CA GLY A 12 -7.06 -5.78 16.83
C GLY A 12 -8.43 -5.95 16.14
N CYS A 13 -8.96 -4.88 15.57
CA CYS A 13 -10.22 -4.87 14.83
C CYS A 13 -9.98 -4.90 13.32
N LEU A 14 -10.84 -5.64 12.61
CA LEU A 14 -10.86 -5.56 11.15
C LEU A 14 -11.65 -4.31 10.72
N PRO A 15 -11.11 -3.46 9.84
CA PRO A 15 -11.84 -2.30 9.35
C PRO A 15 -13.10 -2.70 8.56
N GLU A 16 -14.14 -1.87 8.67
CA GLU A 16 -15.40 -2.08 7.97
C GLU A 16 -15.22 -2.11 6.43
N PRO A 17 -15.62 -3.20 5.73
CA PRO A 17 -15.29 -3.38 4.31
C PRO A 17 -15.88 -2.31 3.39
N THR A 18 -17.15 -1.95 3.57
CA THR A 18 -17.85 -1.00 2.70
C THR A 18 -17.23 0.41 2.70
N PRO A 19 -17.03 1.07 3.87
CA PRO A 19 -16.37 2.37 3.90
C PRO A 19 -14.90 2.28 3.46
N LEU A 20 -14.20 1.19 3.79
CA LEU A 20 -12.82 0.97 3.34
C LEU A 20 -12.73 0.89 1.81
N LYS A 21 -13.60 0.12 1.16
CA LYS A 21 -13.65 -0.01 -0.31
C LYS A 21 -13.92 1.33 -0.98
N LYS A 22 -14.85 2.14 -0.45
CA LYS A 22 -15.11 3.49 -0.97
C LYS A 22 -13.88 4.39 -0.85
N ARG A 23 -13.19 4.36 0.29
CA ARG A 23 -11.96 5.14 0.51
C ARG A 23 -10.84 4.70 -0.41
N LEU A 24 -10.66 3.39 -0.58
CA LEU A 24 -9.64 2.82 -1.46
C LEU A 24 -9.81 3.30 -2.91
N ARG A 25 -11.02 3.23 -3.47
CA ARG A 25 -11.30 3.71 -4.83
C ARG A 25 -10.95 5.19 -5.02
N PHE A 26 -11.32 6.04 -4.06
CA PHE A 26 -11.01 7.46 -4.10
C PHE A 26 -9.50 7.72 -3.95
N ALA A 27 -8.84 6.96 -3.09
CA ALA A 27 -7.40 7.04 -2.87
C ALA A 27 -6.61 6.63 -4.13
N PHE A 28 -7.04 5.57 -4.84
CA PHE A 28 -6.46 5.19 -6.12
C PHE A 28 -6.59 6.31 -7.15
N THR A 29 -7.78 6.90 -7.28
CA THR A 29 -8.02 8.00 -8.23
C THR A 29 -7.04 9.16 -8.00
N LYS A 30 -6.87 9.57 -6.73
CA LYS A 30 -5.89 10.60 -6.36
C LYS A 30 -4.46 10.18 -6.67
N LYS A 31 -4.09 8.96 -6.27
CA LYS A 31 -2.73 8.47 -6.42
C LYS A 31 -2.31 8.37 -7.88
N LEU A 32 -3.17 7.82 -8.73
CA LEU A 32 -2.97 7.72 -10.16
C LEU A 32 -2.81 9.08 -10.84
N GLY A 33 -3.48 10.12 -10.34
CA GLY A 33 -3.26 11.50 -10.79
C GLY A 33 -1.88 12.03 -10.43
N ILE A 34 -1.41 11.73 -9.22
CA ILE A 34 -0.12 12.22 -8.69
C ILE A 34 1.05 11.51 -9.35
N ILE A 35 1.02 10.19 -9.48
CA ILE A 35 2.16 9.43 -10.03
C ILE A 35 2.46 9.76 -11.51
N LYS A 36 1.54 10.43 -12.21
CA LYS A 36 1.76 10.93 -13.58
C LYS A 36 2.55 12.24 -13.62
N GLN A 37 2.71 12.91 -12.48
CA GLN A 37 3.49 14.14 -12.35
C GLN A 37 4.93 13.80 -11.96
N PRO A 38 5.92 14.66 -12.27
CA PRO A 38 7.27 14.53 -11.73
C PRO A 38 7.27 14.48 -10.21
N TYR A 39 8.08 13.60 -9.62
CA TYR A 39 8.16 13.38 -8.16
C TYR A 39 8.31 14.68 -7.34
N LEU A 40 9.07 15.64 -7.85
CA LEU A 40 9.31 16.94 -7.20
C LEU A 40 8.05 17.78 -6.98
N LEU A 41 6.96 17.49 -7.70
CA LEU A 41 5.68 18.18 -7.59
C LEU A 41 4.68 17.45 -6.69
N TRP A 42 5.03 16.29 -6.15
CA TRP A 42 4.09 15.48 -5.38
C TRP A 42 3.78 16.14 -4.04
N PRO A 43 2.48 16.33 -3.71
CA PRO A 43 2.12 16.89 -2.42
C PRO A 43 2.61 16.01 -1.27
N PRO A 44 3.14 16.60 -0.18
CA PRO A 44 3.53 15.84 1.02
C PRO A 44 2.32 15.44 1.88
N ASP A 45 1.18 16.12 1.74
CA ASP A 45 -0.02 15.87 2.54
C ASP A 45 -0.68 14.52 2.17
N PRO A 46 -0.80 13.55 3.10
CA PRO A 46 -1.38 12.23 2.84
C PRO A 46 -2.90 12.25 2.56
N LYS A 47 -3.60 13.38 2.76
CA LYS A 47 -4.98 13.57 2.30
C LYS A 47 -5.06 13.85 0.79
N GLN A 48 -4.00 14.42 0.23
CA GLN A 48 -3.86 14.72 -1.19
C GLN A 48 -3.12 13.59 -1.91
N ASN A 49 -2.00 13.15 -1.33
CA ASN A 49 -1.13 12.09 -1.82
C ASN A 49 -1.16 10.86 -0.89
N PRO A 50 -2.18 9.99 -1.00
CA PRO A 50 -2.29 8.84 -0.12
C PRO A 50 -1.04 7.93 -0.23
N PRO A 51 -0.47 7.44 0.88
CA PRO A 51 0.68 6.54 0.84
C PRO A 51 0.35 5.24 0.11
N ALA A 52 1.20 4.81 -0.81
CA ALA A 52 0.99 3.58 -1.57
C ALA A 52 0.96 2.33 -0.67
N THR A 53 1.76 2.33 0.40
CA THR A 53 1.76 1.33 1.47
C THR A 53 0.34 1.10 2.03
N HIS A 54 -0.40 2.18 2.32
CA HIS A 54 -1.75 2.08 2.89
C HIS A 54 -2.79 1.62 1.85
N LEU A 55 -2.58 1.90 0.56
CA LEU A 55 -3.40 1.36 -0.52
C LEU A 55 -3.27 -0.16 -0.57
N LEU A 56 -2.04 -0.67 -0.48
CA LEU A 56 -1.78 -2.11 -0.51
C LEU A 56 -2.40 -2.80 0.71
N TRP A 57 -2.25 -2.25 1.91
CA TRP A 57 -2.88 -2.79 3.11
C TRP A 57 -4.41 -2.86 2.98
N ALA A 58 -5.04 -1.76 2.52
CA ALA A 58 -6.48 -1.73 2.31
C ALA A 58 -6.95 -2.78 1.29
N ALA A 59 -6.19 -2.97 0.20
CA ALA A 59 -6.50 -3.95 -0.82
C ALA A 59 -6.40 -5.40 -0.29
N ILE A 60 -5.38 -5.71 0.52
CA ILE A 60 -5.21 -7.01 1.17
C ILE A 60 -6.36 -7.29 2.14
N ILE A 61 -6.73 -6.31 2.97
CA ILE A 61 -7.84 -6.44 3.94
C ILE A 61 -9.14 -6.79 3.22
N LEU A 62 -9.40 -6.15 2.09
CA LEU A 62 -10.58 -6.36 1.25
C LEU A 62 -10.51 -7.63 0.37
N GLU A 63 -9.36 -8.31 0.33
CA GLU A 63 -9.10 -9.48 -0.53
C GLU A 63 -9.44 -9.23 -2.02
N ASP A 64 -9.24 -8.00 -2.48
CA ASP A 64 -9.55 -7.60 -3.84
C ASP A 64 -8.29 -7.70 -4.71
N ALA A 65 -8.19 -8.79 -5.48
CA ALA A 65 -7.01 -9.12 -6.28
C ALA A 65 -6.63 -8.01 -7.27
N ASP A 66 -7.60 -7.37 -7.90
CA ASP A 66 -7.37 -6.27 -8.86
C ASP A 66 -6.80 -5.05 -8.13
N SER A 67 -7.37 -4.73 -6.97
CA SER A 67 -6.86 -3.65 -6.12
C SER A 67 -5.47 -3.96 -5.57
N ILE A 68 -5.16 -5.23 -5.24
CA ILE A 68 -3.83 -5.65 -4.77
C ILE A 68 -2.81 -5.45 -5.88
N ALA A 69 -3.08 -5.96 -7.09
CA ALA A 69 -2.19 -5.81 -8.24
C ALA A 69 -1.92 -4.33 -8.54
N LEU A 70 -2.97 -3.51 -8.58
CA LEU A 70 -2.85 -2.06 -8.81
C LEU A 70 -2.06 -1.36 -7.71
N ALA A 71 -2.33 -1.66 -6.44
CA ALA A 71 -1.61 -1.06 -5.32
C ALA A 71 -0.12 -1.43 -5.33
N THR A 72 0.21 -2.67 -5.68
CA THR A 72 1.59 -3.11 -5.86
C THR A 72 2.28 -2.33 -6.98
N ASP A 73 1.66 -2.22 -8.16
CA ASP A 73 2.28 -1.49 -9.27
C ASP A 73 2.49 0.00 -8.94
N ILE A 74 1.53 0.64 -8.26
CA ILE A 74 1.66 2.01 -7.75
C ILE A 74 2.82 2.13 -6.75
N LEU A 75 2.96 1.17 -5.84
CA LEU A 75 4.00 1.16 -4.81
C LEU A 75 5.40 1.07 -5.43
N ILE A 76 5.57 0.22 -6.44
CA ILE A 76 6.83 0.08 -7.18
C ILE A 76 7.13 1.36 -7.95
N GLN A 77 6.17 1.89 -8.70
CA GLN A 77 6.34 3.12 -9.45
C GLN A 77 6.73 4.28 -8.53
N GLU A 78 6.08 4.43 -7.36
CA GLU A 78 6.41 5.45 -6.37
C GLU A 78 7.86 5.34 -5.89
N ARG A 79 8.35 4.12 -5.66
CA ARG A 79 9.73 3.91 -5.22
C ARG A 79 10.74 4.23 -6.33
N HIS A 80 10.45 3.83 -7.56
CA HIS A 80 11.27 4.16 -8.72
C HIS A 80 11.36 5.67 -8.96
N GLU A 81 10.25 6.39 -8.89
CA GLU A 81 10.24 7.86 -9.02
C GLU A 81 11.05 8.53 -7.90
N LYS A 82 10.89 8.06 -6.65
CA LYS A 82 11.68 8.54 -5.51
C LYS A 82 13.18 8.32 -5.68
N MET A 83 13.57 7.15 -6.18
CA MET A 83 14.97 6.82 -6.42
C MET A 83 15.53 7.61 -7.60
N ALA A 84 14.80 7.71 -8.71
CA ALA A 84 15.20 8.45 -9.89
C ALA A 84 15.43 9.94 -9.58
N ALA A 85 14.56 10.54 -8.76
CA ALA A 85 14.69 11.91 -8.29
C ALA A 85 15.90 12.13 -7.36
N ARG A 86 16.34 11.09 -6.62
CA ARG A 86 17.48 11.16 -5.69
C ARG A 86 18.83 10.84 -6.35
N ALA A 87 18.86 9.87 -7.25
CA ALA A 87 20.09 9.29 -7.80
C ALA A 87 20.42 9.75 -9.22
N GLY A 88 19.56 10.54 -9.87
CA GLY A 88 19.74 10.89 -11.28
C GLY A 88 19.59 9.65 -12.18
N SER A 89 18.35 9.17 -12.33
CA SER A 89 17.92 8.15 -13.31
C SER A 89 18.74 6.85 -13.36
N LEU A 90 18.40 5.88 -12.50
CA LEU A 90 18.75 4.46 -12.69
C LEU A 90 17.52 3.69 -13.15
N LYS A 91 17.38 3.49 -14.46
CA LYS A 91 16.42 2.54 -15.04
C LYS A 91 17.00 1.13 -14.93
N GLY A 92 16.72 0.45 -13.83
CA GLY A 92 16.93 -0.99 -13.69
C GLY A 92 15.68 -1.63 -13.11
N LYS A 93 14.87 -2.31 -13.92
CA LYS A 93 13.75 -3.11 -13.43
C LYS A 93 14.31 -4.41 -12.85
N ASN A 94 14.56 -4.44 -11.54
CA ASN A 94 15.00 -5.67 -10.89
C ASN A 94 13.77 -6.37 -10.28
N ILE A 95 13.46 -7.59 -10.72
CA ILE A 95 12.32 -8.37 -10.19
C ILE A 95 12.49 -8.59 -8.67
N HIS A 96 13.74 -8.79 -8.23
CA HIS A 96 14.10 -8.89 -6.82
C HIS A 96 13.81 -7.61 -6.03
N GLU A 97 13.78 -6.45 -6.69
CA GLU A 97 13.36 -5.21 -6.03
C GLU A 97 11.87 -5.29 -5.72
N ARG A 98 11.02 -5.71 -6.67
CA ARG A 98 9.56 -5.80 -6.48
C ARG A 98 9.22 -6.64 -5.25
N GLU A 99 9.80 -7.84 -5.15
CA GLU A 99 9.60 -8.72 -4.01
C GLU A 99 10.08 -8.07 -2.71
N ALA A 100 11.27 -7.47 -2.70
CA ALA A 100 11.79 -6.81 -1.51
C ALA A 100 10.92 -5.63 -1.04
N VAL A 101 10.37 -4.84 -1.97
CA VAL A 101 9.44 -3.75 -1.62
C VAL A 101 8.17 -4.31 -0.99
N ILE A 102 7.57 -5.32 -1.61
CA ILE A 102 6.33 -5.94 -1.12
C ILE A 102 6.58 -6.52 0.27
N GLN A 103 7.62 -7.34 0.44
CA GLN A 103 7.96 -7.94 1.74
C GLN A 103 8.15 -6.91 2.83
N SER A 104 8.85 -5.80 2.55
CA SER A 104 8.99 -4.69 3.51
C SER A 104 7.64 -4.11 3.93
N VAL A 105 6.72 -3.89 2.99
CA VAL A 105 5.39 -3.34 3.30
C VAL A 105 4.50 -4.35 4.05
N LEU A 106 4.64 -5.64 3.76
CA LEU A 106 3.96 -6.70 4.48
C LEU A 106 4.50 -6.88 5.89
N GLN A 107 5.81 -6.70 6.08
CA GLN A 107 6.43 -6.67 7.40
C GLN A 107 5.91 -5.49 8.23
N ASP A 108 5.84 -4.29 7.64
CA ASP A 108 5.27 -3.12 8.31
C ASP A 108 3.82 -3.38 8.74
N LEU A 109 3.00 -4.01 7.88
CA LEU A 109 1.64 -4.42 8.23
C LEU A 109 1.63 -5.37 9.42
N ASN A 110 2.48 -6.41 9.40
CA ASN A 110 2.56 -7.38 10.50
C ASN A 110 3.00 -6.75 11.82
N THR A 111 3.89 -5.74 11.80
CA THR A 111 4.30 -5.01 13.01
C THR A 111 3.21 -4.09 13.55
N LEU A 112 2.26 -3.69 12.71
CA LEU A 112 1.13 -2.85 13.12
C LEU A 112 0.07 -3.63 13.90
N LEU A 113 -0.06 -4.93 13.62
CA LEU A 113 -1.11 -5.77 14.17
C LEU A 113 -0.74 -6.25 15.58
N PRO A 114 -1.66 -6.20 16.56
CA PRO A 114 -1.43 -6.86 17.83
C PRO A 114 -1.35 -8.38 17.62
N PRO A 115 -0.54 -9.09 18.45
CA PRO A 115 -0.45 -10.54 18.37
C PRO A 115 -1.83 -11.16 18.66
N GLY A 116 -2.24 -12.14 17.86
CA GLY A 116 -3.51 -12.84 18.05
C GLY A 116 -4.20 -13.25 16.75
N SER A 117 -5.51 -13.48 16.83
CA SER A 117 -6.32 -13.99 15.72
C SER A 117 -6.31 -13.08 14.48
N LEU A 118 -6.29 -11.76 14.67
CA LEU A 118 -6.22 -10.81 13.56
C LEU A 118 -4.91 -10.94 12.78
N GLN A 119 -3.79 -11.11 13.49
CA GLN A 119 -2.47 -11.28 12.87
C GLN A 119 -2.43 -12.58 12.03
N SER A 120 -2.89 -13.69 12.60
CA SER A 120 -2.96 -14.97 11.87
C SER A 120 -3.86 -14.88 10.63
N MET A 121 -5.03 -14.26 10.76
CA MET A 121 -5.93 -14.05 9.62
C MET A 121 -5.29 -13.16 8.55
N MET A 122 -4.57 -12.11 8.94
CA MET A 122 -3.89 -11.25 7.96
C MET A 122 -2.73 -11.97 7.27
N GLN A 123 -1.98 -12.82 7.99
CA GLN A 123 -0.96 -13.67 7.40
C GLN A 123 -1.54 -14.66 6.40
N GLU A 124 -2.72 -15.22 6.68
CA GLU A 124 -3.43 -16.10 5.73
C GLU A 124 -3.85 -15.34 4.47
N LYS A 125 -4.44 -14.14 4.62
CA LYS A 125 -4.77 -13.27 3.48
C LYS A 125 -3.53 -12.93 2.66
N ILE A 126 -2.42 -12.55 3.30
CA ILE A 126 -1.15 -12.29 2.64
C ILE A 126 -0.68 -13.53 1.88
N ARG A 127 -0.76 -14.71 2.52
CA ARG A 127 -0.35 -15.97 1.91
C ARG A 127 -1.12 -16.25 0.63
N LYS A 128 -2.44 -16.16 0.68
CA LYS A 128 -3.33 -16.39 -0.47
C LYS A 128 -2.97 -15.60 -1.74
N PHE A 129 -2.40 -14.40 -1.61
CA PHE A 129 -2.12 -13.53 -2.75
C PHE A 129 -0.65 -13.46 -3.16
N PHE A 130 0.29 -13.85 -2.29
CA PHE A 130 1.72 -13.70 -2.54
C PHE A 130 2.52 -15.00 -2.49
N TYR A 131 1.92 -16.13 -2.11
CA TYR A 131 2.55 -17.45 -2.00
C TYR A 131 1.63 -18.58 -2.50
#